data_AF-A0A1X0R3Z8-F1
#
_entry.id   AF-A0A1X0R3Z8-F1
#
_cell.length_a   1.000
_cell.length_b   1.000
_cell.length_c   1.000
_cell.angle_alpha   90.00
_cell.angle_beta   90.00
_cell.angle_gamma   90.00
#
_symmetry.space_group_name_H-M   'P 1'
#
loop_
_entity.id
_entity.type
_entity.pdbx_description
1 polymer ?
#
loop_
_entity_poly.entity_id
_entity_poly.type
_entity_poly.pdbx_seq_one_letter_code
_entity_poly.pdbx_strand_id
1 'polypeptide(L)'
;MGGLTVNNMTSQNDMTLSRTMTAPNELERQEDLGLLGQKNKAGKVTYPRDPDVNPPETAFEKFFYSLYQVILWIQTVETGFAIKTASGFVLLSLPAFLPQSASWFFAWRGQWATVTLMMWMSPLAGMFLFGTVLRVIGTVAGGVLGIIVWEITRGNPYGLSVLMFILMIPLYYLFFTNKMLSPLVIMIQITCILVICYEYQYVTSGATVYDSAEVVAGKRMLLVSIGVAAAAILSILPKPVTGRVELRKRISLTLHDISKLYGILVGDIISNYDNRIEQTPRLNKSLRKLFLDIRRQVADARSHLQLSKLEPPLRGKFPYDTYAVLVEKVDNMADLLIGMAYAVKSIDRSWQRNLVSAMRDERTEYMAFIMGLMKLLSATMASKIALPPFIVSPNDIRDRFGKRLASEIVQCPGRLDNATFPNYCAFTMNAIYFVNELSVVLDCIKQLVGVEDPEQWIVLHS
;
A
#
# COMPACT_ATOMS: atom_id res chain seq x y z
N MET A 1 -32.60 37.10 -8.17
CA MET A 1 -31.29 37.77 -8.18
C MET A 1 -30.42 37.10 -7.13
N GLY A 2 -29.70 36.05 -7.52
CA GLY A 2 -28.85 35.26 -6.64
C GLY A 2 -27.38 35.66 -6.84
N GLY A 3 -26.72 36.04 -5.74
CA GLY A 3 -25.29 36.34 -5.72
C GLY A 3 -24.49 35.07 -5.45
N LEU A 4 -23.88 34.53 -6.50
CA LEU A 4 -22.76 33.60 -6.42
C LEU A 4 -21.53 34.35 -5.93
N THR A 5 -20.99 33.98 -4.77
CA THR A 5 -19.60 34.27 -4.42
C THR A 5 -18.84 32.95 -4.35
N VAL A 6 -18.18 32.67 -5.47
CA VAL A 6 -17.14 31.64 -5.58
C VAL A 6 -15.91 32.19 -4.89
N ASN A 7 -15.56 31.64 -3.72
CA ASN A 7 -14.21 31.71 -3.20
C ASN A 7 -13.60 30.31 -3.24
N ASN A 8 -12.69 30.16 -4.19
CA ASN A 8 -11.85 29.01 -4.44
C ASN A 8 -10.79 28.85 -3.33
N MET A 9 -10.35 27.58 -3.16
CA MET A 9 -9.17 27.12 -2.42
C MET A 9 -9.30 26.99 -0.90
N THR A 10 -10.10 26.03 -0.45
CA THR A 10 -9.79 25.29 0.79
C THR A 10 -9.39 23.87 0.43
N SER A 11 -8.11 23.56 0.65
CA SER A 11 -7.57 22.21 0.68
C SER A 11 -8.27 21.46 1.81
N GLN A 12 -9.37 20.79 1.50
CA GLN A 12 -10.09 19.96 2.45
C GLN A 12 -9.22 18.73 2.74
N ASN A 13 -8.45 18.82 3.83
CA ASN A 13 -7.75 17.70 4.46
C ASN A 13 -8.81 16.78 5.07
N ASP A 14 -9.52 16.06 4.21
CA ASP A 14 -10.50 15.08 4.61
C ASP A 14 -9.76 13.89 5.25
N MET A 15 -9.71 13.88 6.59
CA MET A 15 -9.00 12.89 7.39
C MET A 15 -9.61 11.48 7.25
N THR A 16 -10.84 11.39 6.73
CA THR A 16 -11.54 10.13 6.46
C THR A 16 -10.96 9.39 5.22
N LEU A 17 -10.32 10.12 4.30
CA LEU A 17 -9.67 9.61 3.08
C LEU A 17 -8.19 9.20 3.29
N SER A 18 -7.73 9.12 4.55
CA SER A 18 -6.40 8.62 4.91
C SER A 18 -6.21 7.12 4.62
N ARG A 19 -7.28 6.39 4.27
CA ARG A 19 -7.19 5.01 3.78
C ARG A 19 -6.35 4.92 2.51
N THR A 20 -5.44 3.95 2.50
CA THR A 20 -4.44 3.70 1.46
C THR A 20 -5.07 3.29 0.13
N MET A 21 -4.44 3.71 -0.96
CA MET A 21 -4.83 3.58 -2.36
C MET A 21 -4.48 2.23 -2.99
N THR A 22 -4.01 1.25 -2.22
CA THR A 22 -3.75 -0.11 -2.70
C THR A 22 -4.42 -1.12 -1.79
N ALA A 23 -5.46 -1.78 -2.31
CA ALA A 23 -6.28 -2.80 -1.66
C ALA A 23 -6.72 -2.42 -0.24
N PRO A 24 -7.84 -1.69 -0.06
CA PRO A 24 -8.60 -1.87 1.17
C PRO A 24 -9.02 -3.33 1.13
N ASN A 25 -8.41 -4.14 2.01
CA ASN A 25 -8.83 -5.51 2.23
C ASN A 25 -10.37 -5.51 2.23
N GLU A 26 -10.99 -6.22 1.29
CA GLU A 26 -12.42 -6.54 1.36
C GLU A 26 -12.77 -7.08 2.77
N LEU A 27 -11.78 -7.64 3.47
CA LEU A 27 -11.81 -8.07 4.87
C LEU A 27 -11.92 -6.97 5.93
N GLU A 28 -11.38 -5.75 5.72
CA GLU A 28 -11.60 -4.60 6.64
C GLU A 28 -12.94 -3.95 6.36
N ARG A 29 -13.33 -3.84 5.08
CA ARG A 29 -14.68 -3.39 4.69
C ARG A 29 -15.74 -4.39 5.17
N GLN A 30 -15.47 -5.70 5.09
CA GLN A 30 -16.28 -6.77 5.69
C GLN A 30 -16.24 -6.78 7.22
N GLU A 31 -15.22 -6.22 7.87
CA GLU A 31 -15.19 -6.07 9.33
C GLU A 31 -15.93 -4.82 9.79
N ASP A 32 -15.83 -3.69 9.09
CA ASP A 32 -16.75 -2.57 9.29
C ASP A 32 -18.19 -3.06 9.05
N LEU A 33 -18.46 -3.81 7.96
CA LEU A 33 -19.75 -4.48 7.69
C LEU A 33 -20.10 -5.64 8.65
N GLY A 34 -19.13 -6.24 9.31
CA GLY A 34 -19.31 -7.36 10.26
C GLY A 34 -19.42 -6.91 11.71
N LEU A 35 -18.96 -5.69 12.01
CA LEU A 35 -19.18 -4.93 13.24
C LEU A 35 -20.48 -4.14 13.18
N LEU A 36 -20.90 -3.72 11.97
CA LEU A 36 -22.25 -3.26 11.66
C LEU A 36 -23.27 -4.34 12.08
N GLY A 37 -23.85 -4.16 13.27
CA GLY A 37 -24.83 -5.09 13.85
C GLY A 37 -24.35 -5.86 15.09
N GLN A 38 -23.07 -5.80 15.46
CA GLN A 38 -22.61 -6.49 16.68
C GLN A 38 -23.08 -5.75 17.93
N LYS A 39 -23.99 -6.41 18.66
CA LYS A 39 -24.45 -5.96 19.97
C LYS A 39 -23.32 -6.15 20.98
N ASN A 40 -22.87 -5.06 21.60
CA ASN A 40 -22.06 -5.15 22.82
C ASN A 40 -22.84 -5.90 23.92
N LYS A 41 -22.18 -6.28 25.03
CA LYS A 41 -22.83 -6.91 26.20
C LYS A 41 -24.06 -6.13 26.72
N ALA A 42 -24.18 -4.85 26.40
CA ALA A 42 -25.31 -3.96 26.70
C ALA A 42 -26.39 -3.87 25.57
N GLY A 43 -26.36 -4.74 24.56
CA GLY A 43 -27.37 -4.80 23.50
C GLY A 43 -27.28 -3.73 22.39
N LYS A 44 -26.36 -2.76 22.49
CA LYS A 44 -26.16 -1.69 21.50
C LYS A 44 -25.28 -2.16 20.34
N VAL A 45 -25.76 -1.94 19.11
CA VAL A 45 -24.99 -2.16 17.89
C VAL A 45 -23.79 -1.21 17.87
N THR A 46 -22.59 -1.77 17.70
CA THR A 46 -21.36 -0.99 17.64
C THR A 46 -21.13 -0.48 16.23
N TYR A 47 -21.52 0.77 16.00
CA TYR A 47 -21.03 1.52 14.84
C TYR A 47 -19.68 2.15 15.20
N PRO A 48 -18.69 2.17 14.29
CA PRO A 48 -17.56 3.08 14.42
C PRO A 48 -18.12 4.48 14.68
N ARG A 49 -17.64 5.16 15.71
CA ARG A 49 -18.09 6.52 16.02
C ARG A 49 -17.53 7.46 14.95
N ASP A 50 -18.40 7.95 14.09
CA ASP A 50 -18.12 9.06 13.20
C ASP A 50 -18.40 10.36 13.97
N PRO A 51 -17.44 11.32 14.06
CA PRO A 51 -17.69 12.60 14.71
C PRO A 51 -18.75 13.45 14.00
N ASP A 52 -18.98 13.23 12.70
CA ASP A 52 -19.85 14.09 11.90
C ASP A 52 -21.31 13.61 11.85
N VAL A 53 -21.56 12.31 12.03
CA VAL A 53 -22.90 11.71 11.88
C VAL A 53 -23.13 10.60 12.91
N ASN A 54 -24.29 10.66 13.58
CA ASN A 54 -24.76 9.57 14.46
C ASN A 54 -25.27 8.37 13.65
N PRO A 55 -25.26 7.14 14.23
CA PRO A 55 -25.74 5.96 13.51
C PRO A 55 -27.20 6.11 13.06
N PRO A 56 -27.55 5.63 11.85
CA PRO A 56 -28.87 5.83 11.27
C PRO A 56 -29.95 5.05 12.05
N GLU A 57 -30.97 5.74 12.53
CA GLU A 57 -32.07 5.18 13.31
C GLU A 57 -33.32 4.99 12.45
N THR A 58 -33.67 5.99 11.62
CA THR A 58 -34.89 5.95 10.79
C THR A 58 -34.72 5.17 9.48
N ALA A 59 -35.83 4.71 8.89
CA ALA A 59 -35.79 3.99 7.61
C ALA A 59 -35.24 4.86 6.45
N PHE A 60 -35.53 6.17 6.49
CA PHE A 60 -35.01 7.13 5.53
C PHE A 60 -33.49 7.32 5.69
N GLU A 61 -33.00 7.49 6.93
CA GLU A 61 -31.56 7.56 7.21
C GLU A 61 -30.83 6.29 6.76
N LYS A 62 -31.43 5.10 6.96
CA LYS A 62 -30.85 3.83 6.47
C LYS A 62 -30.78 3.77 4.94
N PHE A 63 -31.77 4.31 4.24
CA PHE A 63 -31.75 4.42 2.78
C PHE A 63 -30.62 5.35 2.30
N PHE A 64 -30.52 6.56 2.85
CA PHE A 64 -29.44 7.50 2.49
C PHE A 64 -28.07 6.98 2.89
N TYR A 65 -27.95 6.28 4.02
CA TYR A 65 -26.71 5.60 4.39
C TYR A 65 -26.34 4.53 3.36
N SER A 66 -27.29 3.73 2.88
CA SER A 66 -27.04 2.75 1.81
C SER A 66 -26.59 3.42 0.51
N LEU A 67 -27.25 4.51 0.10
CA LEU A 67 -26.85 5.29 -1.07
C LEU A 67 -25.44 5.90 -0.88
N TYR A 68 -25.15 6.43 0.29
CA TYR A 68 -23.83 6.95 0.66
C TYR A 68 -22.75 5.86 0.57
N GLN A 69 -23.03 4.64 1.04
CA GLN A 69 -22.10 3.51 0.90
C GLN A 69 -21.83 3.16 -0.57
N VAL A 70 -22.83 3.25 -1.44
CA VAL A 70 -22.66 3.07 -2.90
C VAL A 70 -21.79 4.20 -3.48
N ILE A 71 -22.03 5.45 -3.10
CA ILE A 71 -21.22 6.60 -3.54
C ILE A 71 -19.77 6.44 -3.09
N LEU A 72 -19.53 6.06 -1.83
CA LEU A 72 -18.20 5.75 -1.31
C LEU A 72 -17.55 4.58 -2.07
N TRP A 73 -18.33 3.57 -2.45
CA TRP A 73 -17.85 2.46 -3.28
C TRP A 73 -17.40 2.95 -4.67
N ILE A 74 -18.17 3.82 -5.32
CA ILE A 74 -17.81 4.42 -6.62
C ILE A 74 -16.56 5.29 -6.51
N GLN A 75 -16.43 6.04 -5.42
CA GLN A 75 -15.29 6.92 -5.15
C GLN A 75 -14.04 6.16 -4.68
N THR A 76 -14.12 4.85 -4.47
CA THR A 76 -12.90 4.08 -4.19
C THR A 76 -11.92 4.16 -5.35
N VAL A 77 -10.64 4.13 -5.04
CA VAL A 77 -9.56 4.22 -6.04
C VAL A 77 -9.64 3.08 -7.05
N GLU A 78 -10.03 1.88 -6.59
CA GLU A 78 -10.18 0.69 -7.44
C GLU A 78 -11.30 0.87 -8.46
N THR A 79 -12.48 1.31 -8.02
CA THR A 79 -13.61 1.59 -8.92
C THR A 79 -13.28 2.76 -9.85
N GLY A 80 -12.67 3.83 -9.34
CA GLY A 80 -12.22 4.95 -10.15
C GLY A 80 -11.21 4.52 -11.22
N PHE A 81 -10.24 3.66 -10.87
CA PHE A 81 -9.28 3.09 -11.81
C PHE A 81 -9.94 2.16 -12.84
N ALA A 82 -10.90 1.34 -12.42
CA ALA A 82 -11.66 0.44 -13.29
C ALA A 82 -12.50 1.23 -14.31
N ILE A 83 -13.27 2.23 -13.86
CA ILE A 83 -14.09 3.09 -14.73
C ILE A 83 -13.21 3.83 -15.73
N LYS A 84 -12.06 4.35 -15.28
CA LYS A 84 -11.09 5.05 -16.12
C LYS A 84 -10.44 4.13 -17.17
N THR A 85 -10.12 2.90 -16.79
CA THR A 85 -9.56 1.91 -17.73
C THR A 85 -10.61 1.46 -18.74
N ALA A 86 -11.84 1.23 -18.28
CA ALA A 86 -12.97 0.89 -19.13
C ALA A 86 -13.30 2.01 -20.13
N SER A 87 -13.32 3.27 -19.71
CA SER A 87 -13.55 4.40 -20.61
C SER A 87 -12.45 4.51 -21.66
N GLY A 88 -11.18 4.35 -21.28
CA GLY A 88 -10.06 4.27 -22.22
C GLY A 88 -10.19 3.17 -23.25
N PHE A 89 -10.58 1.97 -22.81
CA PHE A 89 -10.81 0.81 -23.67
C PHE A 89 -11.94 1.08 -24.68
N VAL A 90 -13.06 1.63 -24.22
CA VAL A 90 -14.21 1.99 -25.06
C VAL A 90 -13.80 3.04 -26.10
N LEU A 91 -13.10 4.10 -25.69
CA LEU A 91 -12.68 5.17 -26.59
C LEU A 91 -11.73 4.67 -27.70
N LEU A 92 -10.75 3.82 -27.36
CA LEU A 92 -9.84 3.24 -28.36
C LEU A 92 -10.53 2.23 -29.29
N SER A 93 -11.59 1.56 -28.83
CA SER A 93 -12.32 0.57 -29.62
C SER A 93 -13.45 1.19 -30.45
N LEU A 94 -13.86 2.42 -30.15
CA LEU A 94 -14.95 3.12 -30.81
C LEU A 94 -14.81 3.16 -32.35
N PRO A 95 -13.61 3.40 -32.94
CA PRO A 95 -13.46 3.42 -34.39
C PRO A 95 -13.81 2.09 -35.09
N ALA A 96 -13.77 0.95 -34.37
CA ALA A 96 -14.14 -0.35 -34.92
C ALA A 96 -15.64 -0.50 -35.17
N PHE A 97 -16.47 0.27 -34.45
CA PHE A 97 -17.93 0.19 -34.50
C PHE A 97 -18.57 1.32 -35.33
N LEU A 98 -17.79 2.30 -35.79
CA LEU A 98 -18.26 3.35 -36.67
C LEU A 98 -18.06 2.95 -38.15
N PRO A 99 -19.11 3.01 -39.00
CA PRO A 99 -19.02 2.60 -40.41
C PRO A 99 -17.92 3.32 -41.20
N GLN A 100 -17.63 4.59 -40.85
CA GLN A 100 -16.66 5.43 -41.53
C GLN A 100 -15.20 5.07 -41.20
N SER A 101 -14.93 4.51 -40.01
CA SER A 101 -13.56 4.25 -39.53
C SER A 101 -13.24 2.76 -39.34
N ALA A 102 -14.24 1.88 -39.43
CA ALA A 102 -14.06 0.44 -39.21
C ALA A 102 -13.04 -0.17 -40.18
N SER A 103 -13.11 0.19 -41.47
CA SER A 103 -12.15 -0.28 -42.48
C SER A 103 -10.71 0.09 -42.14
N TRP A 104 -10.48 1.34 -41.70
CA TRP A 104 -9.18 1.81 -41.23
C TRP A 104 -8.73 1.06 -39.98
N PHE A 105 -9.62 0.87 -39.00
CA PHE A 105 -9.28 0.16 -37.76
C PHE A 105 -8.81 -1.27 -38.02
N PHE A 106 -9.52 -2.03 -38.87
CA PHE A 106 -9.12 -3.39 -39.21
C PHE A 106 -7.87 -3.45 -40.10
N ALA A 107 -7.73 -2.52 -41.05
CA ALA A 107 -6.55 -2.45 -41.93
C ALA A 107 -5.25 -2.12 -41.17
N TRP A 108 -5.35 -1.28 -40.14
CA TRP A 108 -4.22 -0.92 -39.27
C TRP A 108 -4.08 -1.83 -38.06
N ARG A 109 -5.06 -2.71 -37.81
CA ARG A 109 -5.13 -3.63 -36.66
C ARG A 109 -5.25 -2.92 -35.32
N GLY A 110 -6.09 -1.89 -35.27
CA GLY A 110 -6.29 -1.00 -34.12
C GLY A 110 -6.57 -1.69 -32.79
N GLN A 111 -7.04 -2.94 -32.79
CA GLN A 111 -7.23 -3.75 -31.58
C GLN A 111 -5.96 -3.84 -30.73
N TRP A 112 -4.78 -3.74 -31.33
CA TRP A 112 -3.52 -3.79 -30.60
C TRP A 112 -3.26 -2.54 -29.75
N ALA A 113 -3.78 -1.37 -30.14
CA ALA A 113 -3.73 -0.19 -29.27
C ALA A 113 -4.60 -0.42 -28.02
N THR A 114 -5.78 -1.02 -28.19
CA THR A 114 -6.69 -1.36 -27.09
C THR A 114 -6.09 -2.41 -26.14
N VAL A 115 -5.53 -3.51 -26.69
CA VAL A 115 -4.84 -4.54 -25.89
C VAL A 115 -3.66 -3.94 -25.13
N THR A 116 -2.90 -3.06 -25.78
CA THR A 116 -1.79 -2.34 -25.15
C THR A 116 -2.29 -1.48 -23.99
N LEU A 117 -3.34 -0.67 -24.16
CA LEU A 117 -3.90 0.12 -23.06
C LEU A 117 -4.26 -0.78 -21.86
N MET A 118 -4.99 -1.87 -22.09
CA MET A 118 -5.46 -2.75 -21.01
C MET A 118 -4.30 -3.45 -20.28
N MET A 119 -3.30 -3.91 -21.01
CA MET A 119 -2.14 -4.60 -20.45
C MET A 119 -1.28 -3.67 -19.58
N TRP A 120 -1.33 -2.35 -19.81
CA TRP A 120 -0.36 -1.42 -19.23
C TRP A 120 -0.94 -0.36 -18.31
N MET A 121 -2.26 -0.27 -18.19
CA MET A 121 -2.89 0.49 -17.12
C MET A 121 -2.46 -0.10 -15.77
N SER A 122 -1.84 0.74 -14.94
CA SER A 122 -1.39 0.39 -13.59
C SER A 122 -1.93 1.41 -12.58
N PRO A 123 -2.33 0.98 -11.37
CA PRO A 123 -2.82 1.91 -10.35
C PRO A 123 -1.74 2.87 -9.83
N LEU A 124 -0.45 2.57 -10.03
CA LEU A 124 0.68 3.35 -9.51
C LEU A 124 1.44 4.08 -10.63
N ALA A 125 1.60 5.40 -10.49
CA ALA A 125 2.24 6.25 -11.50
C ALA A 125 3.73 5.93 -11.74
N GLY A 126 4.49 5.54 -10.69
CA GLY A 126 5.92 5.24 -10.81
C GLY A 126 6.25 4.03 -11.69
N MET A 127 5.54 2.92 -11.49
CA MET A 127 5.66 1.72 -12.33
C MET A 127 5.24 1.98 -13.78
N PHE A 128 4.27 2.88 -13.94
CA PHE A 128 3.74 3.23 -15.26
C PHE A 128 4.81 3.92 -16.12
N LEU A 129 5.49 4.97 -15.61
CA LEU A 129 6.44 5.77 -16.41
C LEU A 129 7.69 4.99 -16.81
N PHE A 130 8.39 4.36 -15.85
CA PHE A 130 9.58 3.58 -16.15
C PHE A 130 9.26 2.39 -17.08
N GLY A 131 8.18 1.67 -16.77
CA GLY A 131 7.73 0.58 -17.61
C GLY A 131 7.32 1.04 -19.02
N THR A 132 6.76 2.23 -19.17
CA THR A 132 6.39 2.81 -20.47
C THR A 132 7.60 2.95 -21.39
N VAL A 133 8.71 3.50 -20.87
CA VAL A 133 9.95 3.64 -21.64
C VAL A 133 10.49 2.27 -22.06
N LEU A 134 10.59 1.34 -21.11
CA LEU A 134 11.04 -0.02 -21.38
C LEU A 134 10.18 -0.77 -22.42
N ARG A 135 8.88 -0.51 -22.43
CA ARG A 135 7.94 -1.12 -23.38
C ARG A 135 8.13 -0.60 -24.79
N VAL A 136 8.27 0.72 -24.96
CA VAL A 136 8.54 1.31 -26.28
C VAL A 136 9.85 0.75 -26.84
N ILE A 137 10.91 0.71 -26.03
CA ILE A 137 12.20 0.13 -26.42
C ILE A 137 12.04 -1.36 -26.77
N GLY A 138 11.35 -2.13 -25.93
CA GLY A 138 11.13 -3.56 -26.14
C GLY A 138 10.32 -3.86 -27.41
N THR A 139 9.32 -3.03 -27.74
CA THR A 139 8.54 -3.17 -28.98
C THR A 139 9.40 -2.86 -30.20
N VAL A 140 10.24 -1.83 -30.15
CA VAL A 140 11.16 -1.52 -31.26
C VAL A 140 12.15 -2.68 -31.46
N ALA A 141 12.82 -3.14 -30.40
CA ALA A 141 13.75 -4.26 -30.46
C ALA A 141 13.07 -5.57 -30.92
N GLY A 142 11.86 -5.87 -30.43
CA GLY A 142 11.10 -7.04 -30.86
C GLY A 142 10.67 -6.97 -32.33
N GLY A 143 10.30 -5.79 -32.83
CA GLY A 143 9.98 -5.60 -34.24
C GLY A 143 11.19 -5.82 -35.14
N VAL A 144 12.35 -5.25 -34.78
CA VAL A 144 13.60 -5.45 -35.51
C VAL A 144 14.02 -6.92 -35.50
N LEU A 145 13.97 -7.59 -34.34
CA LEU A 145 14.28 -9.02 -34.25
C LEU A 145 13.31 -9.87 -35.06
N GLY A 146 12.01 -9.53 -35.07
CA GLY A 146 11.01 -10.21 -35.88
C GLY A 146 11.32 -10.13 -37.38
N ILE A 147 11.69 -8.93 -37.87
CA ILE A 147 12.12 -8.73 -39.26
C ILE A 147 13.36 -9.58 -39.57
N ILE A 148 14.39 -9.55 -38.72
CA ILE A 148 15.62 -10.33 -38.92
C ILE A 148 15.33 -11.83 -39.02
N VAL A 149 14.53 -12.37 -38.09
CA VAL A 149 14.16 -13.79 -38.08
C VAL A 149 13.38 -14.16 -39.34
N TRP A 150 12.45 -13.29 -39.76
CA TRP A 150 11.68 -13.50 -40.98
C TRP A 150 12.57 -13.53 -42.23
N GLU A 151 13.49 -12.58 -42.37
CA GLU A 151 14.41 -12.49 -43.52
C GLU A 151 15.37 -13.69 -43.63
N ILE A 152 15.82 -14.22 -42.49
CA ILE A 152 16.69 -15.42 -42.45
C ILE A 152 15.92 -16.67 -42.88
N THR A 153 14.69 -16.82 -42.40
CA THR A 153 13.93 -18.07 -42.53
C THR A 153 13.06 -18.11 -43.78
N ARG A 154 12.68 -16.95 -44.33
CA ARG A 154 11.85 -16.76 -45.52
C ARG A 154 10.60 -17.65 -45.53
N GLY A 155 9.96 -17.79 -44.37
CA GLY A 155 8.76 -18.60 -44.20
C GLY A 155 8.98 -20.11 -44.06
N ASN A 156 10.22 -20.61 -44.00
CA ASN A 156 10.49 -22.03 -43.72
C ASN A 156 10.13 -22.37 -42.25
N PRO A 157 9.14 -23.25 -41.99
CA PRO A 157 8.65 -23.52 -40.65
C PRO A 157 9.69 -24.18 -39.72
N TYR A 158 10.59 -25.01 -40.26
CA TYR A 158 11.63 -25.67 -39.47
C TYR A 158 12.71 -24.67 -39.05
N GLY A 159 13.15 -23.81 -39.97
CA GLY A 159 14.10 -22.73 -39.67
C GLY A 159 13.53 -21.75 -38.64
N LEU A 160 12.26 -21.40 -38.79
CA LEU A 160 11.55 -20.52 -37.87
C LEU A 160 11.50 -21.10 -36.46
N SER A 161 11.18 -22.39 -36.32
CA SER A 161 11.08 -23.07 -35.03
C SER A 161 12.44 -23.13 -34.30
N VAL A 162 13.50 -23.51 -35.01
CA VAL A 162 14.85 -23.63 -34.42
C VAL A 162 15.41 -22.26 -34.04
N LEU A 163 15.31 -21.27 -34.92
CA LEU A 163 15.85 -19.94 -34.67
C LEU A 163 15.10 -19.24 -33.52
N MET A 164 13.77 -19.37 -33.47
CA MET A 164 12.97 -18.84 -32.37
C MET A 164 13.30 -19.53 -31.05
N PHE A 165 13.49 -20.85 -31.04
CA PHE A 165 13.89 -21.57 -29.82
C PHE A 165 15.20 -21.02 -29.25
N ILE A 166 16.23 -20.88 -30.09
CA ILE A 166 17.54 -20.36 -29.68
C ILE A 166 17.44 -18.91 -29.21
N LEU A 167 16.70 -18.06 -29.93
CA LEU A 167 16.55 -16.63 -29.61
C LEU A 167 15.77 -16.41 -28.30
N MET A 168 14.80 -17.26 -27.99
CA MET A 168 13.96 -17.10 -26.80
C MET A 168 14.68 -17.48 -25.50
N ILE A 169 15.66 -18.40 -25.53
CA ILE A 169 16.44 -18.83 -24.34
C ILE A 169 17.06 -17.64 -23.57
N PRO A 170 17.89 -16.76 -24.19
CA PRO A 170 18.49 -15.64 -23.47
C PRO A 170 17.44 -14.64 -22.97
N LEU A 171 16.33 -14.46 -23.70
CA LEU A 171 15.22 -13.60 -23.27
C LEU A 171 14.53 -14.17 -22.03
N TYR A 172 14.25 -15.48 -21.98
CA TYR A 172 13.69 -16.11 -20.78
C TYR A 172 14.63 -16.03 -19.58
N TYR A 173 15.94 -16.22 -19.78
CA TYR A 173 16.91 -16.02 -18.71
C TYR A 173 16.81 -14.61 -18.12
N LEU A 174 16.84 -13.57 -18.98
CA LEU A 174 16.72 -12.18 -18.54
C LEU A 174 15.39 -11.90 -17.81
N PHE A 175 14.29 -12.51 -18.28
CA PHE A 175 12.97 -12.39 -17.66
C PHE A 175 12.95 -12.91 -16.22
N PHE A 176 13.59 -14.05 -15.95
CA PHE A 176 13.63 -14.65 -14.61
C PHE A 176 14.68 -14.02 -13.69
N THR A 177 15.82 -13.59 -14.23
CA THR A 177 16.91 -13.03 -13.42
C THR A 177 16.66 -11.56 -13.02
N ASN A 178 16.08 -10.74 -13.91
CA ASN A 178 15.91 -9.31 -13.65
C ASN A 178 14.45 -8.84 -13.77
N LYS A 179 13.75 -8.83 -12.62
CA LYS A 179 12.34 -8.41 -12.52
C LYS A 179 12.07 -6.97 -12.99
N MET A 180 13.07 -6.08 -12.93
CA MET A 180 12.91 -4.69 -13.38
C MET A 180 12.85 -4.59 -14.90
N LEU A 181 13.53 -5.50 -15.61
CA LEU A 181 13.56 -5.55 -17.07
C LEU A 181 12.43 -6.40 -17.67
N SER A 182 11.62 -7.08 -16.85
CA SER A 182 10.53 -7.93 -17.33
C SER A 182 9.60 -7.25 -18.36
N PRO A 183 9.20 -5.96 -18.22
CA PRO A 183 8.36 -5.29 -19.23
C PRO A 183 9.03 -5.16 -20.60
N LEU A 184 10.35 -4.92 -20.62
CA LEU A 184 11.13 -4.84 -21.86
C LEU A 184 11.18 -6.20 -22.55
N VAL A 185 11.50 -7.25 -21.80
CA VAL A 185 11.66 -8.61 -22.35
C VAL A 185 10.35 -9.16 -22.89
N ILE A 186 9.25 -9.02 -22.14
CA ILE A 186 7.91 -9.42 -22.59
C ILE A 186 7.58 -8.74 -23.93
N MET A 187 7.87 -7.45 -24.06
CA MET A 187 7.59 -6.71 -25.29
C MET A 187 8.42 -7.16 -26.48
N ILE A 188 9.69 -7.49 -26.26
CA ILE A 188 10.55 -8.06 -27.31
C ILE A 188 9.95 -9.37 -27.81
N GLN A 189 9.64 -10.29 -26.89
CA GLN A 189 9.13 -11.62 -27.22
C GLN A 189 7.79 -11.54 -27.96
N ILE A 190 6.81 -10.84 -27.40
CA ILE A 190 5.46 -10.73 -27.99
C ILE A 190 5.53 -10.05 -29.36
N THR A 191 6.29 -8.96 -29.49
CA THR A 191 6.36 -8.24 -30.76
C THR A 191 7.05 -9.05 -31.84
N CYS A 192 8.15 -9.73 -31.49
CA CYS A 192 8.86 -10.63 -32.41
C CYS A 192 7.95 -11.77 -32.90
N ILE A 193 7.28 -12.46 -31.99
CA ILE A 193 6.34 -13.55 -32.33
C ILE A 193 5.22 -13.05 -33.23
N LEU A 194 4.63 -11.88 -32.93
CA LEU A 194 3.54 -11.36 -33.73
C LEU A 194 3.96 -11.01 -35.15
N VAL A 195 5.09 -10.31 -35.33
CA VAL A 195 5.61 -9.99 -36.68
C VAL A 195 5.75 -11.29 -37.49
N ILE A 196 6.39 -12.30 -36.90
CA ILE A 196 6.61 -13.59 -37.53
C ILE A 196 5.31 -14.33 -37.85
N CYS A 197 4.40 -14.45 -36.89
CA CYS A 197 3.14 -15.18 -37.08
C CYS A 197 2.27 -14.53 -38.16
N TYR A 198 2.28 -13.21 -38.26
CA TYR A 198 1.50 -12.51 -39.27
C TYR A 198 2.06 -12.71 -40.67
N GLU A 199 3.37 -12.59 -40.83
CA GLU A 199 4.03 -12.88 -42.11
C GLU A 199 3.84 -14.36 -42.52
N TYR A 200 3.97 -15.28 -41.56
CA TYR A 200 3.73 -16.71 -41.81
C TYR A 200 2.28 -16.99 -42.22
N GLN A 201 1.32 -16.28 -41.62
CA GLN A 201 -0.09 -16.37 -42.03
C GLN A 201 -0.30 -15.86 -43.45
N TYR A 202 0.40 -14.82 -43.90
CA TYR A 202 0.32 -14.34 -45.28
C TYR A 202 0.87 -15.36 -46.27
N VAL A 203 2.00 -15.98 -45.96
CA VAL A 203 2.59 -17.05 -46.78
C VAL A 203 1.66 -18.26 -46.89
N THR A 204 1.05 -18.69 -45.78
CA THR A 204 0.16 -19.86 -45.77
C THR A 204 -1.22 -19.59 -46.39
N SER A 205 -1.74 -18.36 -46.30
CA SER A 205 -3.03 -17.99 -46.89
C SER A 205 -2.96 -17.66 -48.39
N GLY A 206 -1.77 -17.49 -48.97
CA GLY A 206 -1.60 -17.18 -50.39
C GLY A 206 -2.15 -15.79 -50.79
N ALA A 207 -2.22 -14.85 -49.84
CA ALA A 207 -2.71 -13.51 -50.10
C ALA A 207 -1.85 -12.80 -51.17
N THR A 208 -2.48 -12.33 -52.25
CA THR A 208 -1.79 -11.66 -53.37
C THR A 208 -1.38 -10.23 -53.05
N VAL A 209 -2.03 -9.62 -52.04
CA VAL A 209 -1.69 -8.30 -51.49
C VAL A 209 -1.46 -8.48 -49.99
N TYR A 210 -0.20 -8.36 -49.57
CA TYR A 210 0.18 -8.40 -48.17
C TYR A 210 1.17 -7.26 -47.87
N ASP A 211 1.13 -6.79 -46.63
CA ASP A 211 2.11 -5.83 -46.11
C ASP A 211 3.45 -6.56 -45.95
N SER A 212 4.57 -5.92 -46.27
CA SER A 212 5.89 -6.48 -45.95
C SER A 212 6.12 -6.55 -44.43
N ALA A 213 7.03 -7.41 -43.99
CA ALA A 213 7.41 -7.55 -42.58
C ALA A 213 7.76 -6.20 -41.92
N GLU A 214 8.40 -5.29 -42.66
CA GLU A 214 8.71 -3.93 -42.21
C GLU A 214 7.45 -3.09 -41.95
N VAL A 215 6.46 -3.18 -42.83
CA VAL A 215 5.18 -2.45 -42.69
C VAL A 215 4.37 -3.04 -41.54
N VAL A 216 4.34 -4.37 -41.38
CA VAL A 216 3.68 -5.02 -40.24
C VAL A 216 4.32 -4.61 -38.92
N ALA A 217 5.66 -4.61 -38.85
CA ALA A 217 6.40 -4.14 -37.69
C ALA A 217 6.16 -2.65 -37.41
N GLY A 218 6.15 -1.80 -38.45
CA GLY A 218 5.87 -0.37 -38.33
C GLY A 218 4.46 -0.07 -37.81
N LYS A 219 3.43 -0.72 -38.38
CA LYS A 219 2.04 -0.65 -37.89
C LYS A 219 1.95 -1.05 -36.41
N ARG A 220 2.69 -2.09 -36.03
CA ARG A 220 2.75 -2.57 -34.64
C ARG A 220 3.39 -1.55 -33.70
N MET A 221 4.54 -0.98 -34.07
CA MET A 221 5.23 0.05 -33.26
C MET A 221 4.34 1.28 -33.04
N LEU A 222 3.64 1.72 -34.10
CA LEU A 222 2.70 2.85 -34.02
C LEU A 222 1.55 2.56 -33.05
N LEU A 223 0.88 1.41 -33.17
CA LEU A 223 -0.27 1.09 -32.32
C LEU A 223 0.10 0.88 -30.85
N VAL A 224 1.26 0.29 -30.58
CA VAL A 224 1.77 0.22 -29.20
C VAL A 224 2.02 1.62 -28.66
N SER A 225 2.62 2.51 -29.45
CA SER A 225 2.85 3.90 -29.04
C SER A 225 1.55 4.64 -28.74
N ILE A 226 0.50 4.44 -29.56
CA ILE A 226 -0.84 5.00 -29.32
C ILE A 226 -1.44 4.45 -28.02
N GLY A 227 -1.41 3.13 -27.81
CA GLY A 227 -1.94 2.51 -26.60
C GLY A 227 -1.22 2.96 -25.33
N VAL A 228 0.11 3.09 -25.40
CA VAL A 228 0.95 3.63 -24.32
C VAL A 228 0.64 5.10 -24.05
N ALA A 229 0.51 5.93 -25.10
CA ALA A 229 0.15 7.34 -24.96
C ALA A 229 -1.24 7.51 -24.33
N ALA A 230 -2.23 6.73 -24.77
CA ALA A 230 -3.57 6.73 -24.19
C ALA A 230 -3.54 6.31 -22.72
N ALA A 231 -2.79 5.25 -22.37
CA ALA A 231 -2.60 4.83 -20.98
C ALA A 231 -1.91 5.93 -20.14
N ALA A 232 -0.98 6.69 -20.72
CA ALA A 232 -0.29 7.79 -20.04
C ALA A 232 -1.23 8.98 -19.77
N ILE A 233 -1.99 9.39 -20.78
CA ILE A 233 -3.00 10.46 -20.66
C ILE A 233 -4.01 10.10 -19.59
N LEU A 234 -4.54 8.87 -19.65
CA LEU A 234 -5.44 8.39 -18.62
C LEU A 234 -4.73 8.45 -17.29
N SER A 235 -3.56 7.81 -17.11
CA SER A 235 -2.85 7.74 -15.82
C SER A 235 -2.65 9.09 -15.13
N ILE A 236 -2.50 10.20 -15.88
CA ILE A 236 -2.35 11.55 -15.33
C ILE A 236 -3.68 12.15 -14.81
N LEU A 237 -4.81 11.89 -15.49
CA LEU A 237 -6.11 12.50 -15.17
C LEU A 237 -6.93 11.62 -14.20
N PRO A 238 -7.61 12.17 -13.16
CA PRO A 238 -7.61 13.56 -12.68
C PRO A 238 -6.40 13.92 -11.80
N LYS A 239 -5.87 12.96 -11.02
CA LYS A 239 -4.67 13.14 -10.19
C LYS A 239 -3.92 11.81 -10.09
N PRO A 240 -2.61 11.76 -10.41
CA PRO A 240 -1.86 10.53 -10.33
C PRO A 240 -1.71 10.07 -8.87
N VAL A 241 -1.96 8.80 -8.63
CA VAL A 241 -1.61 8.14 -7.36
C VAL A 241 -0.10 7.91 -7.37
N THR A 242 0.59 8.60 -6.48
CA THR A 242 2.05 8.47 -6.32
C THR A 242 2.36 7.47 -5.23
N GLY A 243 3.29 6.56 -5.50
CA GLY A 243 3.82 5.60 -4.54
C GLY A 243 4.40 6.27 -3.30
N ARG A 244 4.93 7.50 -3.43
CA ARG A 244 5.39 8.31 -2.28
C ARG A 244 4.27 8.69 -1.31
N VAL A 245 3.10 9.11 -1.83
CA VAL A 245 1.94 9.42 -0.99
C VAL A 245 1.39 8.16 -0.36
N GLU A 246 1.37 7.08 -1.14
CA GLU A 246 0.86 5.80 -0.69
C GLU A 246 1.72 5.16 0.40
N LEU A 247 3.04 5.22 0.24
CA LEU A 247 4.00 4.78 1.25
C LEU A 247 3.76 5.47 2.60
N ARG A 248 3.60 6.81 2.59
CA ARG A 248 3.34 7.58 3.82
C ARG A 248 2.04 7.13 4.49
N LYS A 249 0.96 6.99 3.73
CA LYS A 249 -0.34 6.54 4.25
C LYS A 249 -0.27 5.12 4.81
N ARG A 250 0.46 4.22 4.14
CA ARG A 250 0.67 2.83 4.59
C ARG A 250 1.41 2.77 5.92
N ILE A 251 2.52 3.49 6.04
CA ILE A 251 3.26 3.58 7.30
C ILE A 251 2.38 4.12 8.44
N SER A 252 1.56 5.15 8.16
CA SER A 252 0.60 5.68 9.13
C SER A 252 -0.40 4.63 9.61
N LEU A 253 -1.01 3.86 8.71
CA LEU A 253 -1.92 2.76 9.07
C LEU A 253 -1.20 1.67 9.86
N THR A 254 0.00 1.29 9.44
CA THR A 254 0.79 0.27 10.16
C THR A 254 1.13 0.70 11.57
N LEU A 255 1.50 1.97 11.79
CA LEU A 255 1.71 2.52 13.14
C LEU A 255 0.44 2.48 14.00
N HIS A 256 -0.72 2.77 13.40
CA HIS A 256 -2.01 2.68 14.09
C HIS A 256 -2.36 1.23 14.47
N ASP A 257 -2.14 0.29 13.58
CA ASP A 257 -2.42 -1.13 13.83
C ASP A 257 -1.42 -1.75 14.81
N ILE A 258 -0.15 -1.35 14.78
CA ILE A 258 0.83 -1.68 15.83
C ILE A 258 0.36 -1.13 17.18
N SER A 259 -0.16 0.10 17.24
CA SER A 259 -0.72 0.68 18.47
C SER A 259 -1.92 -0.11 19.00
N LYS A 260 -2.82 -0.56 18.12
CA LYS A 260 -3.94 -1.45 18.51
C LYS A 260 -3.42 -2.77 19.06
N LEU A 261 -2.47 -3.41 18.36
CA LEU A 261 -1.94 -4.71 18.76
C LEU A 261 -1.19 -4.60 20.10
N TYR A 262 -0.43 -3.53 20.31
CA TYR A 262 0.19 -3.18 21.59
C TYR A 262 -0.85 -3.04 22.69
N GLY A 263 -1.92 -2.26 22.43
CA GLY A 263 -3.01 -2.06 23.39
C GLY A 263 -3.74 -3.35 23.76
N ILE A 264 -3.95 -4.28 22.82
CA ILE A 264 -4.57 -5.58 23.12
C ILE A 264 -3.61 -6.42 23.97
N LEU A 265 -2.32 -6.46 23.63
CA LEU A 265 -1.33 -7.25 24.35
C LEU A 265 -1.14 -6.75 25.79
N VAL A 266 -0.99 -5.45 25.97
CA VAL A 266 -0.87 -4.81 27.28
C VAL A 266 -2.20 -4.86 28.04
N GLY A 267 -3.32 -4.72 27.34
CA GLY A 267 -4.66 -4.89 27.90
C GLY A 267 -4.88 -6.29 28.46
N ASP A 268 -4.37 -7.34 27.82
CA ASP A 268 -4.41 -8.72 28.36
C ASP A 268 -3.58 -8.83 29.66
N ILE A 269 -2.45 -8.12 29.75
CA ILE A 269 -1.62 -8.07 30.96
C ILE A 269 -2.33 -7.33 32.12
N ILE A 270 -3.08 -6.25 31.83
CA ILE A 270 -3.74 -5.40 32.83
C ILE A 270 -5.13 -5.93 33.22
N SER A 271 -5.98 -6.27 32.24
CA SER A 271 -7.39 -6.65 32.43
C SER A 271 -7.57 -8.00 33.12
N ASN A 272 -6.60 -8.91 33.01
CA ASN A 272 -6.63 -10.19 33.72
C ASN A 272 -6.40 -10.06 35.24
N TYR A 273 -6.29 -8.82 35.75
CA TYR A 273 -6.33 -8.49 37.17
C TYR A 273 -7.74 -8.58 37.78
N ASP A 274 -8.77 -8.05 37.10
CA ASP A 274 -10.11 -7.85 37.68
C ASP A 274 -11.15 -8.92 37.29
N ASN A 275 -11.00 -9.62 36.16
CA ASN A 275 -11.94 -10.67 35.74
C ASN A 275 -11.26 -11.72 34.85
N ARG A 276 -11.68 -12.98 35.01
CA ARG A 276 -11.31 -14.14 34.18
C ARG A 276 -11.82 -13.94 32.74
N ILE A 277 -11.14 -13.15 31.92
CA ILE A 277 -11.35 -13.22 30.47
C ILE A 277 -10.52 -14.42 30.01
N GLU A 278 -11.16 -15.60 29.95
CA GLU A 278 -10.55 -16.73 29.25
C GLU A 278 -10.18 -16.28 27.84
N GLN A 279 -8.92 -16.52 27.45
CA GLN A 279 -8.43 -16.29 26.09
C GLN A 279 -9.33 -17.04 25.12
N THR A 280 -10.33 -16.35 24.61
CA THR A 280 -11.34 -16.98 23.78
C THR A 280 -10.64 -17.33 22.46
N PRO A 281 -10.90 -18.50 21.84
CA PRO A 281 -10.34 -18.83 20.53
C PRO A 281 -10.56 -17.72 19.48
N ARG A 282 -11.61 -16.90 19.66
CA ARG A 282 -11.88 -15.68 18.89
C ARG A 282 -10.79 -14.61 19.05
N LEU A 283 -10.34 -14.30 20.26
CA LEU A 283 -9.28 -13.31 20.52
C LEU A 283 -7.96 -13.74 19.86
N ASN A 284 -7.58 -15.01 20.03
CA ASN A 284 -6.38 -15.56 19.39
C ASN A 284 -6.45 -15.53 17.87
N LYS A 285 -7.63 -15.76 17.28
CA LYS A 285 -7.86 -15.63 15.83
C LYS A 285 -7.71 -14.18 15.36
N SER A 286 -8.34 -13.23 16.06
CA SER A 286 -8.24 -11.80 15.74
C SER A 286 -6.81 -11.26 15.86
N LEU A 287 -6.07 -11.67 16.89
CA LEU A 287 -4.66 -11.31 17.07
C LEU A 287 -3.78 -11.84 15.93
N ARG A 288 -3.95 -13.11 15.56
CA ARG A 288 -3.22 -13.70 14.43
C ARG A 288 -3.54 -13.00 13.12
N LYS A 289 -4.80 -12.61 12.92
CA LYS A 289 -5.22 -11.85 11.74
C LYS A 289 -4.53 -10.48 11.70
N LEU A 290 -4.65 -9.69 12.77
CA LEU A 290 -4.02 -8.38 12.87
C LEU A 290 -2.49 -8.45 12.67
N PHE A 291 -1.87 -9.50 13.19
CA PHE A 291 -0.45 -9.77 12.96
C PHE A 291 -0.11 -9.99 11.48
N LEU A 292 -0.87 -10.87 10.80
CA LEU A 292 -0.67 -11.13 9.37
C LEU A 292 -0.92 -9.87 8.52
N ASP A 293 -1.91 -9.06 8.91
CA ASP A 293 -2.22 -7.79 8.25
C ASP A 293 -1.05 -6.81 8.39
N ILE A 294 -0.49 -6.62 9.59
CA ILE A 294 0.71 -5.77 9.81
C ILE A 294 1.88 -6.25 8.94
N ARG A 295 2.14 -7.56 8.89
CA ARG A 295 3.23 -8.11 8.05
C ARG A 295 3.04 -7.82 6.58
N ARG A 296 1.82 -7.98 6.08
CA ARG A 296 1.48 -7.65 4.69
C ARG A 296 1.66 -6.16 4.43
N GLN A 297 1.18 -5.30 5.32
CA GLN A 297 1.33 -3.84 5.19
C GLN A 297 2.80 -3.41 5.12
N VAL A 298 3.67 -4.01 5.96
CA VAL A 298 5.12 -3.74 5.94
C VAL A 298 5.76 -4.22 4.63
N ALA A 299 5.41 -5.42 4.15
CA ALA A 299 5.90 -5.93 2.87
C ALA A 299 5.50 -5.00 1.70
N ASP A 300 4.25 -4.52 1.70
CA ASP A 300 3.77 -3.55 0.73
C ASP A 300 4.53 -2.22 0.85
N ALA A 301 4.76 -1.71 2.07
CA ALA A 301 5.53 -0.48 2.29
C ALA A 301 6.96 -0.58 1.74
N ARG A 302 7.64 -1.72 1.93
CA ARG A 302 8.96 -2.00 1.31
C ARG A 302 8.90 -1.97 -0.21
N SER A 303 7.87 -2.58 -0.80
CA SER A 303 7.66 -2.56 -2.25
C SER A 303 7.49 -1.13 -2.76
N HIS A 304 6.57 -0.35 -2.15
CA HIS A 304 6.32 1.05 -2.52
C HIS A 304 7.54 1.93 -2.34
N LEU A 305 8.36 1.68 -1.32
CA LEU A 305 9.63 2.38 -1.13
C LEU A 305 10.55 2.16 -2.34
N GLN A 306 10.75 0.92 -2.82
CA GLN A 306 11.57 0.69 -4.01
C GLN A 306 10.99 1.35 -5.26
N LEU A 307 9.67 1.33 -5.42
CA LEU A 307 9.00 1.99 -6.54
C LEU A 307 9.13 3.52 -6.52
N SER A 308 9.22 4.12 -5.34
CA SER A 308 9.36 5.59 -5.19
C SER A 308 10.63 6.17 -5.82
N LYS A 309 11.68 5.34 -6.01
CA LYS A 309 12.93 5.70 -6.72
C LYS A 309 12.70 5.97 -8.20
N LEU A 310 11.72 5.29 -8.80
CA LEU A 310 11.41 5.40 -10.22
C LEU A 310 10.51 6.59 -10.54
N GLU A 311 9.97 7.26 -9.52
CA GLU A 311 9.10 8.42 -9.70
C GLU A 311 9.89 9.71 -9.95
N PRO A 312 9.51 10.53 -10.96
CA PRO A 312 10.15 11.81 -11.18
C PRO A 312 9.92 12.77 -10.00
N PRO A 313 10.93 13.54 -9.55
CA PRO A 313 10.81 14.46 -8.41
C PRO A 313 10.13 15.78 -8.79
N LEU A 314 8.82 15.73 -9.07
CA LEU A 314 8.04 16.91 -9.51
C LEU A 314 7.90 18.02 -8.45
N ARG A 315 7.97 17.66 -7.15
CA ARG A 315 7.80 18.59 -6.01
C ARG A 315 9.08 18.74 -5.17
N GLY A 316 10.21 18.26 -5.69
CA GLY A 316 11.49 18.24 -4.97
C GLY A 316 11.98 16.83 -4.62
N LYS A 317 13.16 16.79 -3.99
CA LYS A 317 13.86 15.55 -3.63
C LYS A 317 13.06 14.76 -2.61
N PHE A 318 12.81 13.49 -2.91
CA PHE A 318 12.16 12.58 -1.98
C PHE A 318 13.16 12.13 -0.90
N PRO A 319 12.83 12.20 0.41
CA PRO A 319 13.71 11.78 1.49
C PRO A 319 13.73 10.25 1.62
N TYR A 320 14.30 9.57 0.63
CA TYR A 320 14.31 8.11 0.52
C TYR A 320 14.93 7.45 1.76
N ASP A 321 16.09 7.94 2.20
CA ASP A 321 16.84 7.33 3.30
C ASP A 321 16.06 7.40 4.62
N THR A 322 15.41 8.53 4.91
CA THR A 322 14.55 8.69 6.08
C THR A 322 13.36 7.73 6.04
N TYR A 323 12.72 7.56 4.88
CA TYR A 323 11.64 6.57 4.71
C TYR A 323 12.13 5.13 4.81
N ALA A 324 13.36 4.83 4.34
CA ALA A 324 13.95 3.51 4.46
C ALA A 324 14.18 3.11 5.92
N VAL A 325 14.78 4.00 6.71
CA VAL A 325 14.94 3.82 8.15
C VAL A 325 13.57 3.67 8.83
N LEU A 326 12.60 4.50 8.45
CA LEU A 326 11.25 4.44 9.03
C LEU A 326 10.56 3.10 8.77
N VAL A 327 10.61 2.57 7.54
CA VAL A 327 10.04 1.26 7.20
C VAL A 327 10.75 0.12 7.94
N GLU A 328 12.08 0.20 8.05
CA GLU A 328 12.86 -0.77 8.84
C GLU A 328 12.44 -0.76 10.30
N LYS A 329 12.33 0.42 10.92
CA LYS A 329 11.97 0.54 12.35
C LYS A 329 10.54 0.09 12.63
N VAL A 330 9.61 0.36 11.71
CA VAL A 330 8.23 -0.14 11.82
C VAL A 330 8.18 -1.67 11.71
N ASP A 331 9.01 -2.30 10.87
CA ASP A 331 9.12 -3.77 10.83
C ASP A 331 9.71 -4.32 12.13
N ASN A 332 10.80 -3.72 12.62
CA ASN A 332 11.41 -4.13 13.89
C ASN A 332 10.42 -4.01 15.06
N MET A 333 9.63 -2.92 15.11
CA MET A 333 8.57 -2.75 16.10
C MET A 333 7.52 -3.86 16.01
N ALA A 334 7.12 -4.26 14.81
CA ALA A 334 6.21 -5.39 14.61
C ALA A 334 6.82 -6.71 15.13
N ASP A 335 8.10 -6.98 14.83
CA ASP A 335 8.85 -8.16 15.30
C ASP A 335 8.89 -8.25 16.82
N LEU A 336 9.30 -7.14 17.44
CA LEU A 336 9.44 -7.05 18.90
C LEU A 336 8.09 -7.29 19.58
N LEU A 337 7.00 -6.82 18.98
CA LEU A 337 5.67 -6.99 19.53
C LEU A 337 5.16 -8.43 19.45
N ILE A 338 5.52 -9.16 18.40
CA ILE A 338 5.31 -10.61 18.32
C ILE A 338 6.11 -11.30 19.43
N GLY A 339 7.38 -10.92 19.61
CA GLY A 339 8.24 -11.44 20.66
C GLY A 339 7.63 -11.23 22.05
N MET A 340 7.07 -10.04 22.30
CA MET A 340 6.30 -9.76 23.52
C MET A 340 5.08 -10.68 23.63
N ALA A 341 4.30 -10.85 22.57
CA ALA A 341 3.10 -11.71 22.59
C ALA A 341 3.40 -13.18 22.86
N TYR A 342 4.53 -13.71 22.37
CA TYR A 342 4.98 -15.06 22.70
C TYR A 342 5.45 -15.17 24.15
N ALA A 343 6.23 -14.20 24.63
CA ALA A 343 6.73 -14.18 26.00
C ALA A 343 5.58 -14.13 27.02
N VAL A 344 4.53 -13.34 26.77
CA VAL A 344 3.37 -13.21 27.68
C VAL A 344 2.64 -14.53 27.89
N LYS A 345 2.59 -15.41 26.88
CA LYS A 345 1.89 -16.70 26.99
C LYS A 345 2.54 -17.68 27.95
N SER A 346 3.84 -17.56 28.16
CA SER A 346 4.65 -18.47 28.99
C SER A 346 4.98 -17.91 30.38
N ILE A 347 4.43 -16.74 30.74
CA ILE A 347 4.59 -16.14 32.07
C ILE A 347 3.51 -16.69 33.01
N ASP A 348 3.92 -17.08 34.22
CA ASP A 348 2.98 -17.51 35.25
C ASP A 348 2.12 -16.33 35.73
N ARG A 349 0.80 -16.53 35.73
CA ARG A 349 -0.20 -15.49 35.98
C ARG A 349 -0.24 -15.07 37.45
N SER A 350 0.16 -15.95 38.36
CA SER A 350 0.11 -15.70 39.81
C SER A 350 1.07 -14.59 40.23
N TRP A 351 2.29 -14.63 39.70
CA TRP A 351 3.35 -13.65 39.93
C TRP A 351 3.09 -12.33 39.19
N GLN A 352 2.64 -12.41 37.94
CA GLN A 352 2.28 -11.25 37.12
C GLN A 352 1.26 -10.36 37.84
N ARG A 353 0.28 -10.96 38.54
CA ARG A 353 -0.76 -10.21 39.27
C ARG A 353 -0.19 -9.33 40.38
N ASN A 354 0.78 -9.83 41.14
CA ASN A 354 1.38 -9.11 42.27
C ASN A 354 2.27 -7.95 41.81
N LEU A 355 2.98 -8.12 40.69
CA LEU A 355 3.81 -7.06 40.11
C LEU A 355 2.96 -6.01 39.37
N VAL A 356 1.87 -6.42 38.72
CA VAL A 356 0.92 -5.51 38.06
C VAL A 356 0.16 -4.67 39.09
N SER A 357 -0.23 -5.24 40.24
CA SER A 357 -0.93 -4.49 41.28
C SER A 357 -0.07 -3.43 41.96
N ALA A 358 1.23 -3.70 42.10
CA ALA A 358 2.17 -2.78 42.76
C ALA A 358 2.50 -1.52 41.92
N MET A 359 2.42 -1.62 40.59
CA MET A 359 2.76 -0.52 39.66
C MET A 359 1.63 -0.18 38.70
N ARG A 360 0.39 -0.23 39.18
CA ARG A 360 -0.78 -0.05 38.31
C ARG A 360 -0.78 1.31 37.62
N ASP A 361 -0.56 2.36 38.39
CA ASP A 361 -0.68 3.74 37.92
C ASP A 361 0.47 4.08 36.98
N GLU A 362 1.71 3.72 37.35
CA GLU A 362 2.89 3.98 36.53
C GLU A 362 2.89 3.16 35.23
N ARG A 363 2.38 1.92 35.26
CA ARG A 363 2.17 1.14 34.03
C ARG A 363 1.10 1.79 33.16
N THR A 364 -0.02 2.22 33.74
CA THR A 364 -1.11 2.83 32.97
C THR A 364 -0.64 4.10 32.28
N GLU A 365 0.11 4.96 32.99
CA GLU A 365 0.71 6.18 32.44
C GLU A 365 1.70 5.86 31.30
N TYR A 366 2.63 4.93 31.53
CA TYR A 366 3.61 4.51 30.52
C TYR A 366 2.93 4.00 29.25
N MET A 367 1.94 3.11 29.40
CA MET A 367 1.26 2.48 28.26
C MET A 367 0.38 3.50 27.52
N ALA A 368 -0.33 4.37 28.24
CA ALA A 368 -1.12 5.44 27.67
C ALA A 368 -0.24 6.40 26.84
N PHE A 369 0.95 6.74 27.33
CA PHE A 369 1.90 7.55 26.59
C PHE A 369 2.37 6.86 25.30
N ILE A 370 2.85 5.61 25.38
CA ILE A 370 3.38 4.88 24.22
C ILE A 370 2.28 4.72 23.14
N MET A 371 1.07 4.36 23.55
CA MET A 371 -0.08 4.26 22.64
C MET A 371 -0.49 5.61 22.06
N GLY A 372 -0.54 6.65 22.89
CA GLY A 372 -0.86 8.02 22.49
C GLY A 372 0.13 8.56 21.47
N LEU A 373 1.42 8.32 21.69
CA LEU A 373 2.48 8.74 20.77
C LEU A 373 2.38 8.02 19.43
N MET A 374 2.19 6.70 19.39
CA MET A 374 2.01 5.98 18.11
C MET A 374 0.79 6.49 17.33
N LYS A 375 -0.32 6.80 18.02
CA LYS A 375 -1.50 7.39 17.40
C LYS A 375 -1.25 8.81 16.89
N LEU A 376 -0.54 9.62 17.65
CA LEU A 376 -0.12 10.96 17.23
C LEU A 376 0.73 10.88 15.96
N LEU A 377 1.79 10.06 15.96
CA LEU A 377 2.67 9.85 14.82
C LEU A 377 1.92 9.34 13.58
N SER A 378 0.99 8.39 13.79
CA SER A 378 0.10 7.91 12.73
C SER A 378 -0.76 9.04 12.15
N ALA A 379 -1.43 9.84 12.99
CA ALA A 379 -2.30 10.93 12.57
C ALA A 379 -1.52 12.06 11.87
N THR A 380 -0.39 12.47 12.43
CA THR A 380 0.56 13.43 11.84
C THR A 380 0.99 13.00 10.44
N MET A 381 1.35 11.72 10.26
CA MET A 381 1.73 11.16 8.96
C MET A 381 0.55 11.08 7.99
N ALA A 382 -0.65 10.72 8.45
CA ALA A 382 -1.85 10.68 7.63
C ALA A 382 -2.19 12.08 7.09
N SER A 383 -2.27 13.06 8.00
CA SER A 383 -2.76 14.41 7.76
C SER A 383 -1.69 15.38 7.26
N LYS A 384 -0.41 15.01 7.28
CA LYS A 384 0.74 15.88 6.96
C LYS A 384 0.80 17.15 7.83
N ILE A 385 0.42 17.02 9.09
CA ILE A 385 0.50 18.11 10.07
C ILE A 385 1.86 18.02 10.74
N ALA A 386 2.46 19.15 11.11
CA ALA A 386 3.71 19.15 11.85
C ALA A 386 3.52 18.58 13.26
N LEU A 387 4.61 18.13 13.88
CA LEU A 387 4.56 17.66 15.26
C LEU A 387 4.50 18.84 16.25
N PRO A 388 3.87 18.67 17.42
CA PRO A 388 3.93 19.67 18.49
C PRO A 388 5.37 20.06 18.86
N PRO A 389 5.61 21.31 19.32
CA PRO A 389 6.94 21.81 19.68
C PRO A 389 7.60 21.02 20.80
N PHE A 390 6.81 20.58 21.76
CA PHE A 390 7.27 19.86 22.93
C PHE A 390 6.66 18.46 22.94
N ILE A 391 7.52 17.45 22.77
CA ILE A 391 7.16 16.04 22.89
C ILE A 391 8.15 15.41 23.86
N VAL A 392 7.62 14.71 24.86
CA VAL A 392 8.44 13.93 25.80
C VAL A 392 9.07 12.77 25.05
N SER A 393 10.37 12.51 25.26
CA SER A 393 11.03 11.40 24.60
C SER A 393 10.48 10.05 25.10
N PRO A 394 10.25 9.06 24.22
CA PRO A 394 9.85 7.72 24.63
C PRO A 394 10.85 7.08 25.58
N ASN A 395 12.15 7.35 25.37
CA ASN A 395 13.23 6.84 26.21
C ASN A 395 13.17 7.42 27.63
N ASP A 396 12.81 8.70 27.80
CA ASP A 396 12.70 9.31 29.12
C ASP A 396 11.57 8.68 29.94
N ILE A 397 10.43 8.37 29.30
CA ILE A 397 9.30 7.70 29.93
C ILE A 397 9.64 6.25 30.28
N ARG A 398 10.36 5.54 29.40
CA ARG A 398 10.89 4.22 29.71
C ARG A 398 11.87 4.25 30.88
N ASP A 399 12.78 5.20 30.94
CA ASP A 399 13.78 5.25 32.00
C ASP A 399 13.15 5.58 33.36
N ARG A 400 12.14 6.47 33.38
CA ARG A 400 11.30 6.70 34.57
C ARG A 400 10.58 5.44 35.02
N PHE A 401 9.93 4.74 34.09
CA PHE A 401 9.26 3.48 34.38
C PHE A 401 10.23 2.40 34.87
N GLY A 402 11.40 2.28 34.25
CA GLY A 402 12.44 1.32 34.61
C GLY A 402 13.03 1.56 36.00
N LYS A 403 13.25 2.83 36.39
CA LYS A 403 13.69 3.19 37.75
C LYS A 403 12.66 2.79 38.80
N ARG A 404 11.38 3.02 38.52
CA ARG A 404 10.29 2.61 39.42
C ARG A 404 10.20 1.09 39.52
N LEU A 405 10.25 0.39 38.40
CA LEU A 405 10.28 -1.08 38.34
C LEU A 405 11.43 -1.65 39.15
N ALA A 406 12.64 -1.10 39.01
CA ALA A 406 13.80 -1.53 39.77
C ALA A 406 13.61 -1.31 41.28
N SER A 407 13.04 -0.17 41.69
CA SER A 407 12.78 0.12 43.11
C SER A 407 11.79 -0.87 43.74
N GLU A 408 10.73 -1.25 43.01
CA GLU A 408 9.73 -2.21 43.48
C GLU A 408 10.29 -3.65 43.53
N ILE A 409 11.13 -4.03 42.56
CA ILE A 409 11.82 -5.32 42.55
C ILE A 409 12.74 -5.46 43.77
N VAL A 410 13.50 -4.42 44.12
CA VAL A 410 14.41 -4.42 45.28
C VAL A 410 13.65 -4.52 46.60
N GLN A 411 12.46 -3.92 46.70
CA GLN A 411 11.64 -3.96 47.92
C GLN A 411 10.93 -5.32 48.13
N CYS A 412 10.77 -6.14 47.09
CA CYS A 412 10.07 -7.42 47.15
C CYS A 412 10.86 -8.61 46.53
N PRO A 413 12.09 -8.91 47.00
CA PRO A 413 12.96 -9.90 46.36
C PRO A 413 12.41 -11.34 46.46
N GLY A 414 11.76 -11.68 47.56
CA GLY A 414 11.19 -13.02 47.80
C GLY A 414 10.03 -13.41 46.89
N ARG A 415 9.57 -12.51 46.01
CA ARG A 415 8.52 -12.78 45.01
C ARG A 415 9.09 -13.10 43.62
N LEU A 416 10.40 -13.02 43.39
CA LEU A 416 11.00 -13.16 42.04
C LEU A 416 11.46 -14.60 41.70
N ASP A 417 11.47 -15.50 42.67
CA ASP A 417 11.92 -16.89 42.49
C ASP A 417 10.82 -17.72 41.80
N ASN A 418 10.71 -17.57 40.48
CA ASN A 418 9.74 -18.27 39.64
C ASN A 418 10.41 -18.77 38.36
N ALA A 419 10.13 -20.02 37.97
CA ALA A 419 10.63 -20.64 36.74
C ALA A 419 10.29 -19.85 35.46
N THR A 420 9.27 -18.98 35.51
CA THR A 420 8.84 -18.13 34.37
C THR A 420 9.46 -16.73 34.36
N PHE A 421 10.30 -16.38 35.34
CA PHE A 421 10.99 -15.09 35.40
C PHE A 421 11.81 -14.76 34.13
N PRO A 422 12.54 -15.71 33.51
CA PRO A 422 13.23 -15.45 32.24
C PRO A 422 12.31 -15.01 31.10
N ASN A 423 11.07 -15.52 31.05
CA ASN A 423 10.08 -15.11 30.05
C ASN A 423 9.63 -13.66 30.27
N TYR A 424 9.51 -13.23 31.53
CA TYR A 424 9.25 -11.83 31.84
C TYR A 424 10.42 -10.91 31.47
N CYS A 425 11.66 -11.34 31.71
CA CYS A 425 12.85 -10.62 31.24
C CYS A 425 12.84 -10.48 29.73
N ALA A 426 12.51 -11.54 28.99
CA ALA A 426 12.38 -11.50 27.53
C ALA A 426 11.28 -10.53 27.08
N PHE A 427 10.11 -10.54 27.72
CA PHE A 427 9.04 -9.56 27.47
C PHE A 427 9.53 -8.11 27.69
N THR A 428 10.19 -7.88 28.82
CA THR A 428 10.66 -6.53 29.21
C THR A 428 11.76 -6.04 28.28
N MET A 429 12.69 -6.91 27.87
CA MET A 429 13.72 -6.59 26.89
C MET A 429 13.10 -6.21 25.55
N ASN A 430 12.15 -7.01 25.05
CA ASN A 430 11.45 -6.67 23.81
C ASN A 430 10.73 -5.31 23.93
N ALA A 431 10.08 -5.03 25.07
CA ALA A 431 9.43 -3.76 25.32
C ALA A 431 10.41 -2.57 25.35
N ILE A 432 11.61 -2.74 25.92
CA ILE A 432 12.67 -1.72 25.92
C ILE A 432 13.14 -1.42 24.50
N TYR A 433 13.44 -2.46 23.71
CA TYR A 433 13.86 -2.30 22.32
C TYR A 433 12.75 -1.69 21.46
N PHE A 434 11.48 -2.04 21.72
CA PHE A 434 10.35 -1.46 21.01
C PHE A 434 10.27 0.06 21.20
N VAL A 435 10.52 0.54 22.43
CA VAL A 435 10.54 1.98 22.70
C VAL A 435 11.75 2.67 22.08
N ASN A 436 12.92 2.02 22.04
CA ASN A 436 14.07 2.54 21.30
C ASN A 436 13.74 2.74 19.81
N GLU A 437 13.11 1.74 19.18
CA GLU A 437 12.72 1.84 17.78
C GLU A 437 11.65 2.93 17.58
N LEU A 438 10.68 3.05 18.50
CA LEU A 438 9.69 4.13 18.49
C LEU A 438 10.33 5.52 18.61
N SER A 439 11.42 5.66 19.36
CA SER A 439 12.18 6.92 19.45
C SER A 439 12.79 7.29 18.10
N VAL A 440 13.39 6.32 17.39
CA VAL A 440 13.94 6.56 16.04
C VAL A 440 12.82 6.89 15.04
N VAL A 441 11.67 6.22 15.15
CA VAL A 441 10.48 6.54 14.35
C VAL A 441 10.02 7.98 14.59
N LEU A 442 9.96 8.43 15.86
CA LEU A 442 9.63 9.81 16.22
C LEU A 442 10.60 10.80 15.56
N ASP A 443 11.91 10.55 15.64
CA ASP A 443 12.92 11.42 15.02
C ASP A 443 12.81 11.46 13.49
N CYS A 444 12.57 10.32 12.85
CA CYS A 444 12.34 10.26 11.41
C CYS A 444 11.10 11.06 11.01
N ILE A 445 9.98 10.91 11.73
CA ILE A 445 8.74 11.63 11.43
C ILE A 445 8.92 13.13 11.68
N LYS A 446 9.64 13.51 12.75
CA LYS A 446 10.01 14.90 13.04
C LYS A 446 10.79 15.54 11.89
N GLN A 447 11.72 14.81 11.27
CA GLN A 447 12.43 15.27 10.08
C GLN A 447 11.52 15.39 8.85
N LEU A 448 10.54 14.50 8.70
CA LEU A 448 9.66 14.45 7.53
C LEU A 448 8.56 15.53 7.53
N VAL A 449 7.92 15.75 8.69
CA VAL A 449 6.77 16.66 8.82
C VAL A 449 7.13 18.00 9.45
N GLY A 450 8.32 18.10 10.05
CA GLY A 450 8.73 19.24 10.84
C GLY A 450 8.06 19.30 12.21
N VAL A 451 8.36 20.39 12.91
CA VAL A 451 7.81 20.73 14.21
C VAL A 451 7.09 22.06 14.06
N GLU A 452 5.93 22.22 14.68
CA GLU A 452 5.25 23.50 14.74
C GLU A 452 6.11 24.47 15.55
N ASP A 453 6.56 25.53 14.88
CA ASP A 453 7.28 26.64 15.49
C ASP A 453 6.31 27.82 15.70
N PRO A 454 5.92 28.13 16.95
CA PRO A 454 5.05 29.26 17.24
C PRO A 454 5.64 30.60 16.76
N GLU A 455 6.96 30.76 16.78
CA GLU A 455 7.62 31.99 16.35
C GLU A 455 7.51 32.16 14.83
N GLN A 456 7.65 31.06 14.07
CA GLN A 456 7.44 31.06 12.63
C GLN A 456 6.02 31.49 12.26
N TRP A 457 5.01 31.05 13.03
CA TRP A 457 3.63 31.49 12.81
C TRP A 457 3.47 32.99 13.05
N ILE A 458 4.07 33.52 14.12
CA ILE A 458 4.04 34.96 14.44
C ILE A 458 4.67 35.76 13.30
N VAL A 459 5.84 35.37 12.79
CA VAL A 459 6.53 36.06 11.69
C VAL A 459 5.75 35.99 10.37
N LEU A 460 5.04 34.89 10.10
CA LEU A 460 4.23 34.74 8.88
C LEU A 460 2.94 35.59 8.90
N HIS A 461 2.49 36.03 10.08
CA HIS A 461 1.24 36.76 10.26
C HIS A 461 1.41 38.17 10.86
N SER A 462 2.65 38.59 11.12
CA SER A 462 3.06 39.98 11.37
C SER A 462 3.27 40.71 10.05
#